data_AF-A0A1F7PJ32-F1
#
_entry.id   AF-A0A1F7PJ32-F1
#
_cell.length_a   1.000
_cell.length_b   1.000
_cell.length_c   1.000
_cell.angle_alpha   90.00
_cell.angle_beta   90.00
_cell.angle_gamma   90.00
#
_symmetry.space_group_name_H-M   'P 1'
#
loop_
_entity.id
_entity.type
_entity.pdbx_description
1 polymer ?
#
loop_
_entity_poly.entity_id
_entity_poly.type
_entity_poly.pdbx_seq_one_letter_code
_entity_poly.pdbx_strand_id
1 'polypeptide(L)'
;MRCLNLERLCIAASGAGNCQRIVDYATDYARERVQFGQAIGRFQAVGHKLADMQMFFRASRIGPIGGGSNESQRNIIARLMGR
;
A
#
# COMPACT_ATOMS: atom_id res chain seq x y z
N MET A 1 1.36 -12.41 27.46
CA MET A 1 0.97 -11.79 26.17
C MET A 1 1.54 -12.57 24.98
N ARG A 2 0.97 -13.73 24.59
CA ARG A 2 1.39 -14.51 23.40
C ARG A 2 0.42 -14.41 22.22
N CYS A 3 -0.87 -14.23 22.49
CA CYS A 3 -1.92 -14.16 21.47
C CYS A 3 -1.82 -12.90 20.57
N LEU A 4 -1.52 -11.74 21.16
CA LEU A 4 -1.43 -10.45 20.46
C LEU A 4 -0.41 -10.42 19.32
N ASN A 5 0.70 -11.16 19.42
CA ASN A 5 1.71 -11.21 18.36
C ASN A 5 1.21 -12.01 17.15
N LEU A 6 0.44 -13.08 17.40
CA LEU A 6 -0.19 -13.89 16.37
C LEU A 6 -1.29 -13.12 15.65
N GLU A 7 -2.15 -12.41 16.39
CA GLU A 7 -3.17 -11.54 15.79
C GLU A 7 -2.56 -10.46 14.88
N ARG A 8 -1.49 -9.80 15.32
CA ARG A 8 -0.78 -8.79 14.51
C ARG A 8 -0.21 -9.39 13.22
N LEU A 9 0.33 -10.60 13.28
CA LEU A 9 0.83 -11.31 12.10
C LEU A 9 -0.33 -11.62 11.13
N CYS A 10 -1.44 -12.15 11.62
CA CYS A 10 -2.62 -12.48 10.81
C CYS A 10 -3.23 -11.24 10.15
N ILE A 11 -3.33 -10.12 10.88
CA ILE A 11 -3.82 -8.85 10.34
C ILE A 11 -2.87 -8.31 9.26
N ALA A 12 -1.55 -8.36 9.49
CA ALA A 12 -0.56 -7.91 8.52
C ALA A 12 -0.56 -8.77 7.24
N ALA A 13 -0.66 -10.10 7.38
CA ALA A 13 -0.77 -11.02 6.24
C ALA A 13 -2.06 -10.77 5.43
N SER A 14 -3.18 -10.54 6.11
CA SER A 14 -4.46 -10.22 5.47
C SER A 14 -4.41 -8.88 4.74
N GLY A 15 -3.80 -7.86 5.35
CA GLY A 15 -3.59 -6.55 4.71
C GLY A 15 -2.72 -6.64 3.46
N ALA A 16 -1.60 -7.38 3.55
CA ALA A 16 -0.68 -7.58 2.42
C ALA A 16 -1.35 -8.28 1.23
N GLY A 17 -2.24 -9.25 1.48
CA GLY A 17 -3.00 -9.96 0.44
C GLY A 17 -3.94 -9.05 -0.35
N ASN A 18 -4.58 -8.08 0.31
CA ASN A 18 -5.52 -7.17 -0.33
C ASN A 18 -4.84 -6.06 -1.15
N CYS A 19 -3.63 -5.65 -0.75
CA CYS A 19 -2.92 -4.53 -1.37
C CYS A 19 -2.62 -4.73 -2.87
N GLN A 20 -2.36 -5.95 -3.35
CA GLN A 20 -2.13 -6.21 -4.78
C GLN A 20 -3.37 -5.82 -5.61
N ARG A 21 -4.55 -6.32 -5.20
CA ARG A 21 -5.81 -6.07 -5.90
C ARG A 21 -6.19 -4.59 -5.89
N ILE A 22 -5.84 -3.86 -4.82
CA ILE A 22 -6.05 -2.42 -4.71
C ILE A 22 -5.17 -1.66 -5.71
N VAL A 23 -3.89 -2.05 -5.85
CA VAL A 23 -2.97 -1.43 -6.82
C VAL A 23 -3.42 -1.69 -8.25
N ASP A 24 -3.86 -2.92 -8.56
CA ASP A 24 -4.37 -3.28 -9.89
C ASP A 24 -5.62 -2.47 -10.23
N TYR A 25 -6.60 -2.43 -9.32
CA TYR A 25 -7.81 -1.64 -9.49
C TYR A 25 -7.53 -0.14 -9.69
N ALA A 26 -6.62 0.44 -8.89
CA ALA A 26 -6.24 1.84 -9.02
C ALA A 26 -5.54 2.12 -10.37
N THR A 27 -4.75 1.17 -10.86
CA THR A 27 -4.05 1.27 -12.14
C THR A 27 -5.03 1.21 -13.31
N ASP A 28 -5.99 0.30 -13.26
CA ASP A 28 -7.03 0.16 -14.28
C ASP A 28 -7.91 1.41 -14.32
N TYR A 29 -8.35 1.90 -13.16
CA TYR A 29 -9.10 3.16 -13.08
C TYR A 29 -8.32 4.35 -13.63
N ALA A 30 -7.01 4.42 -13.37
CA ALA A 30 -6.17 5.49 -13.90
C ALA A 30 -6.00 5.46 -15.42
N ARG A 31 -6.19 4.29 -16.05
CA ARG A 31 -6.17 4.12 -17.51
C ARG A 31 -7.51 4.47 -18.15
N GLU A 32 -8.62 4.07 -17.52
CA GLU A 32 -9.96 4.26 -18.06
C GLU A 32 -10.48 5.69 -17.88
N ARG A 33 -10.14 6.34 -16.76
CA ARG A 33 -10.66 7.67 -16.44
C ARG A 33 -9.97 8.76 -17.26
N VAL A 34 -10.74 9.44 -18.10
CA VAL A 34 -10.28 10.59 -18.91
C VAL A 34 -10.75 11.91 -18.30
N GLN A 35 -9.81 12.84 -18.05
CA GLN A 35 -10.07 14.21 -17.62
C GLN A 35 -9.06 15.16 -18.29
N PHE A 36 -9.48 16.41 -18.53
CA PHE A 36 -8.66 17.41 -19.24
C PHE A 36 -8.13 16.89 -20.59
N GLY A 37 -8.92 16.07 -21.28
CA GLY A 37 -8.60 15.52 -22.60
C GLY A 37 -7.62 14.33 -22.62
N GLN A 38 -7.20 13.79 -21.47
CA GLN A 38 -6.33 12.60 -21.42
C GLN A 38 -6.64 11.68 -20.24
N ALA A 39 -6.16 10.43 -20.30
CA ALA A 39 -6.25 9.51 -19.17
C ALA A 39 -5.52 10.07 -17.94
N ILE A 40 -6.12 9.96 -16.76
CA ILE A 40 -5.56 10.55 -15.53
C ILE A 40 -4.20 9.97 -15.16
N GLY A 41 -3.91 8.73 -15.58
CA GLY A 41 -2.59 8.10 -15.41
C GLY A 41 -1.44 8.82 -16.13
N ARG A 42 -1.71 9.71 -17.09
CA ARG A 42 -0.67 10.52 -17.75
C ARG A 42 -0.19 11.71 -16.92
N PHE A 43 -0.94 12.11 -15.89
CA PHE A 43 -0.47 13.15 -14.98
C PHE A 43 0.57 12.58 -14.02
N GLN A 44 1.73 13.24 -13.93
CA GLN A 44 2.84 12.83 -13.05
C GLN A 44 2.38 12.63 -11.60
N ALA A 45 1.48 13.48 -11.10
CA ALA A 45 0.94 13.38 -9.75
C ALA A 45 0.18 12.07 -9.49
N VAL A 46 -0.51 11.52 -10.50
CA VAL A 46 -1.20 10.23 -10.41
C VAL A 46 -0.19 9.09 -10.55
N GLY A 47 0.75 9.21 -11.48
CA GLY A 47 1.83 8.24 -11.66
C GLY A 47 2.68 8.03 -10.41
N HIS A 48 3.09 9.11 -9.73
CA HIS A 48 3.82 9.03 -8.46
C HIS A 48 3.01 8.32 -7.37
N LYS A 49 1.70 8.58 -7.26
CA LYS A 49 0.84 7.89 -6.28
C LYS A 49 0.77 6.38 -6.55
N LEU A 50 0.62 5.98 -7.81
CA LEU A 50 0.60 4.57 -8.19
C LEU A 50 1.95 3.89 -7.91
N ALA A 51 3.06 4.57 -8.20
CA ALA A 51 4.40 4.08 -7.90
C ALA A 51 4.62 3.90 -6.39
N ASP A 52 4.20 4.86 -5.58
CA ASP A 52 4.24 4.77 -4.11
C ASP A 52 3.40 3.59 -3.61
N MET A 53 2.18 3.43 -4.12
CA MET A 53 1.30 2.30 -3.74
C MET A 53 1.95 0.94 -4.06
N GLN A 54 2.58 0.81 -5.23
CA GLN A 54 3.29 -0.41 -5.62
C GLN A 54 4.51 -0.66 -4.73
N MET A 55 5.24 0.38 -4.35
CA MET A 55 6.36 0.29 -3.41
C MET A 55 5.90 -0.19 -2.04
N PHE A 56 4.82 0.39 -1.48
CA PHE A 56 4.25 -0.03 -0.20
C PHE A 56 3.77 -1.47 -0.23
N PHE A 57 3.13 -1.90 -1.31
CA PHE A 57 2.74 -3.30 -1.47
C PHE A 57 3.94 -4.25 -1.44
N ARG A 58 5.01 -3.94 -2.19
CA ARG A 58 6.23 -4.75 -2.20
C ARG A 58 6.88 -4.82 -0.81
N ALA A 59 6.95 -3.69 -0.11
CA ALA A 59 7.41 -3.64 1.27
C ALA A 59 6.54 -4.48 2.21
N SER A 60 5.22 -4.42 2.05
CA SER A 60 4.25 -5.21 2.83
C SER A 60 4.30 -6.70 2.56
N ARG A 61 4.83 -7.16 1.42
CA ARG A 61 5.07 -8.59 1.15
C ARG A 61 6.34 -9.12 1.80
N ILE A 62 7.36 -8.27 1.95
CA ILE A 62 8.66 -8.65 2.52
C ILE A 62 8.66 -8.50 4.04
N GLY A 63 7.97 -7.48 4.57
CA GLY A 63 7.87 -7.20 6.00
C GLY A 63 7.38 -8.35 6.90
N PRO A 64 6.39 -9.16 6.50
CA PRO A 64 5.88 -10.26 7.32
C PRO A 64 6.91 -11.39 7.51
N ILE A 65 7.79 -11.59 6.53
CA ILE A 65 8.78 -12.68 6.52
C ILE A 65 10.05 -12.31 7.31
N GLY A 66 10.32 -11.01 7.47
CA GLY A 66 11.54 -10.49 8.12
C GLY A 66 11.35 -9.81 9.49
N GLY A 67 10.11 -9.65 9.99
CA GLY A 67 9.83 -8.90 11.24
C GLY A 67 9.51 -7.40 11.05
N GLY A 68 9.35 -6.95 9.82
CA GLY A 68 9.11 -5.54 9.43
C GLY A 68 7.68 -5.02 9.62
N SER A 69 6.72 -5.84 10.08
CA SER A 69 5.34 -5.40 10.35
C SER A 69 5.29 -4.24 11.35
N ASN A 70 6.16 -4.28 12.38
CA ASN A 70 6.25 -3.22 13.38
C ASN A 70 6.80 -1.91 12.81
N GLU A 71 7.70 -1.96 11.83
CA GLU A 71 8.33 -0.79 11.23
C GLU A 71 7.44 -0.14 10.16
N SER A 72 6.72 -0.95 9.39
CA SER A 72 5.71 -0.46 8.44
C SER A 72 4.53 0.20 9.16
N GLN A 73 4.01 -0.42 10.23
CA GLN A 73 2.98 0.20 11.05
C GLN A 73 3.49 1.50 11.71
N ARG A 74 4.71 1.51 12.23
CA ARG A 74 5.30 2.72 12.85
C ARG A 74 5.47 3.85 11.83
N ASN A 75 5.92 3.56 10.61
CA ASN A 75 6.06 4.57 9.56
C ASN A 75 4.71 5.07 9.04
N ILE A 76 3.70 4.20 8.90
CA ILE A 76 2.35 4.62 8.50
C ILE A 76 1.69 5.47 9.60
N ILE A 77 1.80 5.05 10.87
CA ILE A 77 1.27 5.81 12.02
C ILE A 77 2.00 7.15 12.16
N ALA A 78 3.33 7.18 12.05
CA ALA A 78 4.10 8.42 12.09
C ALA A 78 3.67 9.40 10.99
N ARG A 79 3.47 8.89 9.77
CA ARG A 79 3.04 9.69 8.61
C ARG A 79 1.59 10.17 8.72
N LEU A 80 0.72 9.42 9.40
CA LEU A 80 -0.66 9.83 9.70
C LEU A 80 -0.74 10.83 10.86
N MET A 81 0.22 10.81 11.80
CA MET A 81 0.29 11.76 12.92
C MET A 81 1.01 13.07 12.60
N GLY A 82 1.33 13.33 11.32
CA GLY A 82 1.75 14.65 10.86
C GLY A 82 3.18 15.07 11.25
N ARG A 83 4.13 14.13 11.26
CA ARG A 83 5.57 14.44 11.24
C ARG A 83 6.26 13.76 10.07
#